data_AF-A0A920U0W7-F1
#
_entry.id   AF-A0A920U0W7-F1
#
_cell.length_a   1.000
_cell.length_b   1.000
_cell.length_c   1.000
_cell.angle_alpha   90.00
_cell.angle_beta   90.00
_cell.angle_gamma   90.00
#
_symmetry.space_group_name_H-M   'P 1'
#
loop_
_entity.id
_entity.type
_entity.pdbx_description
1 polymer ?
#
loop_
_entity_poly.entity_id
_entity_poly.type
_entity_poly.pdbx_seq_one_letter_code
_entity_poly.pdbx_strand_id
1 'polypeptide(L)' 'MRQLISREHLESAVEYARKHQDILAKFGRFPHRNQALGRSTTAAEKAYLDSGGETFGVPQQESA' A
#
# COMPACT_ATOMS: atom_id res chain seq x y z
N MET A 1 0.29 -25.71 -21.77
CA MET A 1 1.05 -24.57 -22.34
C MET A 1 1.51 -23.71 -21.16
N ARG A 2 2.81 -23.63 -20.87
CA ARG A 2 3.33 -22.84 -19.74
C ARG A 2 3.54 -21.42 -20.25
N GLN A 3 2.66 -20.48 -19.89
CA GLN A 3 2.90 -19.08 -20.18
C GLN A 3 4.12 -18.63 -19.35
N LEU A 4 5.21 -18.30 -20.05
CA LEU A 4 6.35 -17.63 -19.47
C LEU A 4 5.94 -16.17 -19.20
N ILE A 5 6.06 -15.75 -17.94
CA ILE A 5 5.86 -14.35 -17.55
C ILE A 5 6.92 -13.53 -18.28
N SER A 6 6.52 -12.47 -19.00
CA SER A 6 7.47 -11.60 -19.69
C SER A 6 8.33 -10.83 -18.69
N ARG A 7 9.54 -10.43 -19.12
CA ARG A 7 10.47 -9.63 -18.30
C ARG A 7 9.83 -8.35 -17.76
N GLU A 8 9.01 -7.69 -18.57
CA GLU A 8 8.29 -6.47 -18.20
C GLU A 8 7.31 -6.70 -17.03
N HIS A 9 6.55 -7.81 -17.05
CA HIS A 9 5.66 -8.16 -15.95
C HIS A 9 6.44 -8.43 -14.66
N LEU A 10 7.64 -9.03 -14.76
CA LEU A 10 8.50 -9.25 -13.61
C LEU A 10 9.05 -7.93 -13.05
N GLU A 11 9.46 -7.00 -13.91
CA GLU A 11 9.92 -5.68 -13.49
C GLU A 11 8.82 -4.89 -12.78
N SER A 12 7.60 -4.92 -13.32
CA SER A 12 6.42 -4.33 -12.69
C SER A 12 6.18 -4.94 -11.31
N ALA A 13 6.20 -6.27 -11.20
CA ALA A 13 5.99 -6.95 -9.92
C ALA A 13 7.06 -6.56 -8.88
N VAL A 14 8.33 -6.41 -9.30
CA VAL A 14 9.42 -5.95 -8.43
C VAL A 14 9.20 -4.51 -7.97
N GLU A 15 8.75 -3.62 -8.84
CA GLU A 15 8.42 -2.24 -8.46
C GLU A 15 7.30 -2.21 -7.40
N TYR A 16 6.21 -2.94 -7.62
CA TYR A 16 5.15 -3.07 -6.62
C TYR A 16 5.67 -3.65 -5.31
N ALA A 17 6.53 -4.67 -5.35
CA ALA A 17 7.11 -5.25 -4.14
C ALA A 17 7.93 -4.22 -3.33
N ARG A 18 8.70 -3.37 -4.00
CA ARG A 18 9.44 -2.27 -3.36
C ARG A 18 8.51 -1.27 -2.70
N LYS A 19 7.45 -0.83 -3.38
CA LYS A 19 6.43 0.06 -2.80
C LYS A 19 5.81 -0.51 -1.52
N HIS A 20 5.47 -1.81 -1.52
CA HIS A 20 4.96 -2.47 -0.32
C HIS A 20 5.99 -2.52 0.81
N GLN A 21 7.25 -2.81 0.47
CA GLN A 21 8.35 -2.85 1.43
C GLN A 21 8.59 -1.48 2.07
N ASP A 22 8.55 -0.39 1.30
CA ASP A 22 8.75 0.97 1.81
C ASP A 22 7.68 1.35 2.84
N ILE A 23 6.42 0.99 2.59
CA ILE A 23 5.32 1.22 3.53
C ILE A 23 5.54 0.44 4.83
N LEU A 24 5.91 -0.85 4.72
CA LEU A 24 6.20 -1.69 5.87
C LEU A 24 7.42 -1.18 6.65
N ALA A 25 8.47 -0.72 5.97
CA ALA A 25 9.66 -0.16 6.60
C ALA A 25 9.32 1.13 7.37
N LYS A 26 8.43 1.96 6.82
CA LYS A 26 8.04 3.24 7.43
C LYS A 26 7.06 3.11 8.60
N PHE A 27 6.08 2.22 8.50
CA PHE A 27 4.96 2.15 9.46
C PHE A 27 4.85 0.82 10.21
N GLY A 28 5.60 -0.22 9.81
CA GLY A 28 5.50 -1.58 10.36
C GLY A 28 4.21 -2.33 9.99
N ARG A 29 3.30 -1.68 9.24
CA ARG A 29 1.99 -2.19 8.81
C ARG A 29 1.51 -1.42 7.58
N PHE A 30 0.35 -1.78 7.03
CA PHE A 30 -0.29 -1.07 5.92
C PHE A 30 -1.37 -0.11 6.42
N PRO A 31 -1.12 1.22 6.43
CA PRO A 31 -2.06 2.18 7.00
C PRO A 31 -3.44 2.17 6.35
N HIS A 32 -3.49 1.95 5.03
CA HIS A 32 -4.75 1.89 4.27
C HIS A 32 -5.68 0.74 4.71
N ARG A 33 -5.17 -0.26 5.47
CA ARG A 33 -5.97 -1.37 6.02
C ARG A 33 -6.44 -1.12 7.45
N ASN A 34 -6.05 -0.01 8.08
CA ASN A 34 -6.35 0.23 9.49
C ASN A 34 -7.85 0.15 9.78
N GLN A 35 -8.67 0.83 8.97
CA GLN A 35 -10.12 0.81 9.13
C GLN A 35 -10.73 -0.59 8.96
N ALA A 36 -10.37 -1.29 7.89
CA ALA A 36 -10.87 -2.65 7.63
C ALA A 36 -10.52 -3.64 8.76
N LEU A 37 -9.44 -3.36 9.50
CA LEU A 37 -8.96 -4.17 10.61
C LEU A 37 -9.34 -3.58 12.00
N GLY A 38 -10.16 -2.52 12.05
CA GLY A 38 -10.58 -1.88 13.30
C GLY A 38 -9.46 -1.23 14.11
N ARG A 39 -8.35 -0.84 13.46
CA ARG A 39 -7.18 -0.23 14.11
C ARG A 39 -7.28 1.29 14.07
N SER A 40 -6.81 1.93 15.14
CA SER A 40 -6.60 3.37 15.15
C SER A 40 -5.46 3.79 14.21
N THR A 41 -5.71 4.83 13.43
CA THR A 41 -4.71 5.46 12.55
C THR A 41 -3.96 6.54 13.32
N THR A 42 -2.63 6.49 13.28
CA THR A 42 -1.77 7.52 13.89
C THR A 42 -1.73 8.79 13.03
N ALA A 43 -1.27 9.92 13.59
CA ALA A 43 -1.17 11.18 12.85
C ALA A 43 -0.28 11.07 11.60
N ALA A 44 0.86 10.37 11.70
CA ALA A 44 1.78 10.18 10.57
C ALA A 44 1.17 9.31 9.46
N GLU A 45 0.42 8.28 9.84
CA GLU A 45 -0.32 7.44 8.90
C GLU A 45 -1.44 8.20 8.22
N LYS A 46 -2.17 9.03 8.96
CA LYS A 46 -3.23 9.89 8.40
C LYS A 46 -2.64 10.87 7.38
N ALA A 47 -1.58 11.59 7.75
CA ALA A 47 -0.93 12.53 6.83
C ALA A 47 -0.42 11.84 5.55
N TYR A 48 0.10 10.62 5.66
CA TYR A 48 0.50 9.83 4.49
C TYR A 48 -0.68 9.51 3.58
N LEU A 49 -1.81 9.05 4.14
CA LEU A 49 -3.01 8.75 3.37
C LEU A 49 -3.63 10.01 2.74
N ASP A 50 -3.72 11.10 3.51
CA ASP A 50 -4.24 12.40 3.04
C ASP A 50 -3.40 12.98 1.89
N SER A 51 -2.09 12.69 1.86
CA SER A 51 -1.19 13.10 0.77
C SER A 51 -1.26 12.22 -0.48
N GLY A 52 -2.23 11.30 -0.57
CA GLY A 52 -2.35 10.37 -1.69
C GLY A 52 -1.44 9.15 -1.60
N GLY A 53 -1.13 8.69 -0.38
CA GLY A 53 -0.33 7.49 -0.16
C GLY A 53 -0.94 6.24 -0.80
N GLU A 54 -0.08 5.27 -1.15
CA GLU A 54 -0.49 4.04 -1.86
C GLU A 54 -1.52 3.21 -1.07
N THR A 55 -2.67 2.97 -1.68
CA THR A 55 -3.80 2.21 -1.09
C THR A 55 -4.04 0.86 -1.76
N PHE A 56 -3.46 0.63 -2.95
CA PHE A 56 -3.68 -0.56 -3.77
C PHE A 56 -5.17 -0.92 -3.94
N GLY A 57 -6.01 0.10 -4.08
CA GLY A 57 -7.45 -0.06 -4.29
C GLY A 57 -8.29 -0.19 -3.02
N VAL A 58 -7.69 -0.06 -1.83
CA VAL A 58 -8.47 -0.03 -0.58
C VAL A 58 -9.09 1.35 -0.38
N PRO A 59 -10.44 1.47 -0.32
CA PRO A 59 -11.10 2.75 -0.12
C PRO A 59 -10.69 3.37 1.22
N GLN A 60 -10.28 4.64 1.18
CA GLN A 60 -10.06 5.43 2.40
C GLN A 60 -11.29 6.31 2.59
N GLN A 61 -11.91 6.25 3.76
CA GLN A 61 -12.98 7.18 4.08
C GLN A 61 -12.40 8.59 4.18
N GLU A 62 -13.08 9.57 3.60
CA GLU A 62 -12.73 10.98 3.79
C GLU A 62 -12.79 11.31 5.28
N SER A 63 -11.71 11.88 5.80
CA SER A 63 -11.76 12.57 7.07
C SER A 63 -12.69 13.76 6.92
N ALA A 64 -13.83 13.73 7.62
CA ALA A 64 -14.70 14.87 7.86
C ALA A 64 -13.92 16.06 8.42
#